data_AF-A0A349BS63-F1
#
_entry.id   AF-A0A349BS63-F1
#
_cell.length_a   1.000
_cell.length_b   1.000
_cell.length_c   1.000
_cell.angle_alpha   90.00
_cell.angle_beta   90.00
_cell.angle_gamma   90.00
#
_symmetry.space_group_name_H-M   'P 1'
#
loop_
_entity.id
_entity.type
_entity.pdbx_description
1 polymer ?
#
loop_
_entity_poly.entity_id
_entity_poly.type
_entity_poly.pdbx_seq_one_letter_code
_entity_poly.pdbx_strand_id
1 'polypeptide(L)'
;MKTFVLPSKKIALLFFITPFSIGAQIKMGEHPLEINPNAIFEIESRNQGVLLSRMTSSERDIAFNKEAPNGLLIFNLTHNRFEFFDAFKKAWIPLLTQIPKLSFQNNQLIFEESTVLDLNPYLDNTDAQQLHLEGSILRLDHGGTVDLSRLISNTEHQQLRLEDTTLILENGGSVDLSPLFSVSKDEQKLSLTNSILSLERGGSVDL
;
A
#
# COMPACT_ATOMS: atom_id res chain seq x y z
N MET A 1 -51.04 -101.10 -18.60
CA MET A 1 -50.63 -99.99 -17.71
C MET A 1 -49.31 -99.44 -18.20
N LYS A 2 -49.30 -98.23 -18.78
CA LYS A 2 -48.06 -97.56 -19.21
C LYS A 2 -47.49 -96.81 -18.00
N THR A 3 -46.39 -97.31 -17.44
CA THR A 3 -45.64 -96.65 -16.37
C THR A 3 -44.72 -95.59 -16.96
N PHE A 4 -44.87 -94.38 -16.43
CA PHE A 4 -44.15 -93.16 -16.83
C PHE A 4 -42.80 -93.15 -16.09
N VAL A 5 -41.69 -93.30 -16.81
CA VAL A 5 -40.33 -93.20 -16.26
C VAL A 5 -39.82 -91.78 -16.55
N LEU A 6 -39.43 -91.04 -15.50
CA LEU A 6 -38.93 -89.66 -15.64
C LEU A 6 -37.69 -89.61 -16.55
N PRO A 7 -37.58 -88.63 -17.45
CA PRO A 7 -36.33 -88.40 -18.19
C PRO A 7 -35.27 -87.82 -17.24
N SER A 8 -34.08 -88.40 -17.28
CA SER A 8 -32.90 -87.93 -16.57
C SER A 8 -32.42 -86.59 -17.15
N LYS A 9 -33.05 -85.50 -16.71
CA LYS A 9 -32.53 -84.15 -16.95
C LYS A 9 -31.17 -84.03 -16.25
N LYS A 10 -30.09 -84.13 -17.04
CA LYS A 10 -28.75 -83.74 -16.61
C LYS A 10 -28.80 -82.24 -16.27
N ILE A 11 -28.88 -81.90 -14.99
CA ILE A 11 -28.59 -80.56 -14.51
C ILE A 11 -27.06 -80.42 -14.58
N ALA A 12 -26.56 -79.90 -15.70
CA ALA A 12 -25.19 -79.43 -15.77
C ALA A 12 -25.12 -78.13 -14.98
N LEU A 13 -24.61 -78.20 -13.75
CA LEU A 13 -24.26 -77.01 -12.97
C LEU A 13 -23.02 -76.38 -13.61
N LEU A 14 -23.24 -75.47 -14.55
CA LEU A 14 -22.17 -74.70 -15.19
C LEU A 14 -21.72 -73.63 -14.20
N PHE A 15 -20.62 -73.91 -13.47
CA PHE A 15 -19.92 -72.88 -12.71
C PHE A 15 -19.30 -71.89 -13.71
N PHE A 16 -19.95 -70.74 -13.92
CA PHE A 16 -19.30 -69.58 -14.51
C PHE A 16 -18.26 -69.08 -13.50
N ILE A 17 -17.02 -69.52 -13.65
CA ILE A 17 -15.88 -68.87 -13.01
C ILE A 17 -15.66 -67.57 -13.78
N THR A 18 -16.37 -66.52 -13.41
CA THR A 18 -16.00 -65.17 -13.84
C THR A 18 -14.63 -64.86 -13.23
N PRO A 19 -13.61 -64.46 -14.02
CA PRO A 19 -12.36 -64.03 -13.44
C PRO A 19 -12.63 -62.75 -12.64
N PHE A 20 -12.76 -62.89 -11.32
CA PHE A 20 -12.67 -61.75 -10.42
C PHE A 20 -11.22 -61.26 -10.54
N SER A 21 -10.99 -60.20 -11.32
CA SER A 21 -9.74 -59.45 -11.25
C SER A 21 -9.71 -58.77 -9.88
N ILE A 22 -9.08 -59.42 -8.90
CA ILE A 22 -8.73 -58.79 -7.63
C ILE A 22 -7.55 -57.87 -7.94
N GLY A 23 -7.86 -56.64 -8.35
CA GLY A 23 -6.86 -55.58 -8.36
C GLY A 23 -6.43 -55.34 -6.91
N ALA A 24 -5.16 -55.61 -6.58
CA ALA A 24 -4.62 -55.22 -5.29
C ALA A 24 -4.42 -53.69 -5.30
N GLN A 25 -5.24 -52.97 -4.55
CA GLN A 25 -5.02 -51.56 -4.24
C GLN A 25 -4.22 -51.46 -2.95
N ILE A 26 -3.25 -50.55 -2.92
CA ILE A 26 -2.44 -50.29 -1.72
C ILE A 26 -2.81 -48.90 -1.21
N LYS A 27 -3.29 -48.82 0.04
CA LYS A 27 -3.46 -47.57 0.76
C LYS A 27 -2.58 -47.54 1.99
N MET A 28 -1.93 -46.41 2.22
CA MET A 28 -1.17 -46.11 3.43
C MET A 28 -1.67 -44.77 3.99
N GLY A 29 -2.30 -44.78 5.16
CA GLY A 29 -2.78 -43.55 5.79
C GLY A 29 -3.81 -43.73 6.89
N GLU A 30 -4.39 -42.62 7.33
CA GLU A 30 -5.29 -42.53 8.48
C GLU A 30 -6.65 -43.26 8.29
N HIS A 31 -7.13 -43.41 7.04
CA HIS A 31 -8.40 -44.10 6.72
C HIS A 31 -8.19 -45.36 5.86
N PRO A 32 -7.45 -46.39 6.30
CA PRO A 32 -6.98 -47.47 5.43
C PRO A 32 -8.07 -48.32 4.76
N LEU A 33 -9.33 -48.24 5.22
CA LEU A 33 -10.48 -48.95 4.65
C LEU A 33 -11.26 -48.14 3.59
N GLU A 34 -10.99 -46.84 3.49
CA GLU A 34 -11.61 -45.94 2.52
C GLU A 34 -10.65 -45.77 1.33
N ILE A 35 -10.77 -46.67 0.35
CA ILE A 35 -9.87 -46.70 -0.80
C ILE A 35 -10.52 -46.06 -2.00
N ASN A 36 -9.82 -45.13 -2.65
CA ASN A 36 -10.30 -44.54 -3.89
C ASN A 36 -10.33 -45.59 -5.01
N PRO A 37 -11.48 -45.88 -5.65
CA PRO A 37 -11.58 -46.90 -6.70
C PRO A 37 -10.71 -46.60 -7.93
N ASN A 38 -10.26 -45.35 -8.11
CA ASN A 38 -9.41 -44.93 -9.22
C ASN A 38 -7.91 -44.92 -8.88
N ALA A 39 -7.51 -45.28 -7.66
CA ALA A 39 -6.10 -45.31 -7.25
C ALA A 39 -5.62 -46.75 -7.05
N ILE A 40 -4.49 -47.11 -7.66
CA ILE A 40 -3.79 -48.37 -7.35
C ILE A 40 -2.85 -48.22 -6.15
N PHE A 41 -2.42 -46.99 -5.88
CA PHE A 41 -1.57 -46.61 -4.76
C PHE A 41 -2.03 -45.27 -4.18
N GLU A 42 -2.32 -45.24 -2.89
CA GLU A 42 -2.83 -44.07 -2.18
C GLU A 42 -2.01 -43.83 -0.91
N ILE A 43 -1.52 -42.60 -0.74
CA ILE A 43 -0.88 -42.15 0.50
C ILE A 43 -1.72 -41.01 1.07
N GLU A 44 -2.15 -41.15 2.31
CA GLU A 44 -2.93 -40.15 3.03
C GLU A 44 -2.27 -39.88 4.38
N SER A 45 -1.87 -38.64 4.62
CA SER A 45 -1.40 -38.21 5.94
C SER A 45 -1.69 -36.74 6.15
N ARG A 46 -1.93 -36.36 7.41
CA ARG A 46 -2.12 -34.96 7.82
C ARG A 46 -0.84 -34.31 8.35
N ASN A 47 0.22 -35.08 8.58
CA ASN A 47 1.44 -34.64 9.26
C ASN A 47 2.74 -35.18 8.63
N GLN A 48 2.65 -36.06 7.63
CA GLN A 48 3.78 -36.62 6.90
C GLN A 48 3.54 -36.46 5.40
N GLY A 49 4.64 -36.40 4.64
CA GLY A 49 4.62 -36.33 3.18
C GLY A 49 5.34 -37.51 2.54
N VAL A 50 5.31 -37.55 1.21
CA VAL A 50 6.06 -38.54 0.42
C VAL A 50 7.42 -37.95 0.07
N LEU A 51 8.49 -38.65 0.46
CA LEU A 51 9.83 -38.31 0.01
C LEU A 51 10.16 -39.14 -1.24
N LEU A 52 10.16 -38.48 -2.41
CA LEU A 52 10.58 -39.09 -3.66
C LEU A 52 12.10 -39.25 -3.72
N SER A 53 12.60 -40.03 -4.68
CA SER A 53 14.04 -40.15 -4.93
C SER A 53 14.67 -38.78 -5.18
N ARG A 54 15.76 -38.51 -4.46
CA ARG A 54 16.50 -37.24 -4.52
C ARG A 54 17.91 -37.53 -4.98
N MET A 55 18.35 -36.83 -6.01
CA MET A 55 19.66 -37.06 -6.63
C MET A 55 20.13 -35.81 -7.37
N THR A 56 21.43 -35.66 -7.53
CA THR A 56 22.02 -34.63 -8.41
C THR A 56 21.77 -34.97 -9.88
N SER A 57 21.95 -34.00 -10.78
CA SER A 57 21.85 -34.23 -12.23
C SER A 57 22.81 -35.34 -12.69
N SER A 58 24.05 -35.34 -12.17
CA SER A 58 25.04 -36.35 -12.53
C SER A 58 24.64 -37.76 -12.09
N GLU A 59 24.17 -37.91 -10.85
CA GLU A 59 23.69 -39.21 -10.34
C GLU A 59 22.47 -39.71 -11.12
N ARG A 60 21.53 -38.82 -11.45
CA ARG A 60 20.36 -39.11 -12.28
C ARG A 60 20.76 -39.59 -13.66
N ASP A 61 21.65 -38.88 -14.32
CA ASP A 61 22.05 -39.19 -15.70
C ASP A 61 22.82 -40.51 -15.77
N ILE A 62 23.54 -40.89 -14.71
CA ILE A 62 24.14 -42.22 -14.56
C ILE A 62 23.07 -43.28 -14.28
N ALA A 63 22.17 -43.04 -13.33
CA ALA A 63 21.14 -44.00 -12.92
C ALA A 63 20.14 -44.33 -14.04
N PHE A 64 19.88 -43.35 -14.92
CA PHE A 64 18.91 -43.44 -16.00
C PHE A 64 19.56 -43.31 -17.39
N ASN A 65 20.78 -43.85 -17.54
CA ASN A 65 21.58 -43.75 -18.78
C ASN A 65 21.12 -44.64 -19.95
N LYS A 66 20.15 -45.54 -19.73
CA LYS A 66 19.61 -46.44 -20.76
C LYS A 66 18.18 -46.05 -21.11
N GLU A 67 17.26 -46.28 -20.17
CA GLU A 67 15.84 -45.96 -20.33
C GLU A 67 15.26 -45.50 -18.99
N ALA A 68 14.52 -44.40 -19.02
CA ALA A 68 13.67 -43.95 -17.91
C ALA A 68 12.20 -44.10 -18.31
N PRO A 69 11.32 -44.56 -17.41
CA PRO A 69 9.88 -44.59 -17.66
C PRO A 69 9.33 -43.18 -17.88
N ASN A 70 8.38 -43.05 -18.82
CA ASN A 70 7.66 -41.79 -19.01
C ASN A 70 6.92 -41.41 -17.71
N GLY A 71 7.03 -40.14 -17.31
CA GLY A 71 6.42 -39.62 -16.09
C GLY A 71 7.15 -39.97 -14.79
N LEU A 72 8.34 -40.61 -14.86
CA LEU A 72 9.17 -40.84 -13.67
C LEU A 72 9.51 -39.50 -13.01
N LEU A 73 9.05 -39.30 -11.77
CA LEU A 73 9.21 -38.06 -11.01
C LEU A 73 10.33 -38.19 -9.98
N ILE A 74 11.24 -37.21 -9.95
CA ILE A 74 12.33 -37.12 -8.97
C ILE A 74 12.44 -35.69 -8.42
N PHE A 75 13.17 -35.53 -7.34
CA PHE A 75 13.66 -34.22 -6.90
C PHE A 75 15.14 -34.06 -7.25
N ASN A 76 15.45 -33.13 -8.14
CA ASN A 76 16.82 -32.83 -8.56
C ASN A 76 17.50 -31.90 -7.54
N LEU A 77 18.57 -32.38 -6.90
CA LEU A 77 19.33 -31.66 -5.89
C LEU A 77 20.22 -30.56 -6.47
N THR A 78 20.69 -30.71 -7.71
CA THR A 78 21.54 -29.70 -8.38
C THR A 78 20.75 -28.43 -8.68
N HIS A 79 19.48 -28.58 -9.08
CA HIS A 79 18.60 -27.47 -9.44
C HIS A 79 17.55 -27.14 -8.38
N ASN A 80 17.51 -27.93 -7.30
CA ASN A 80 16.57 -27.81 -6.20
C ASN A 80 15.09 -27.76 -6.65
N ARG A 81 14.67 -28.68 -7.52
CA ARG A 81 13.32 -28.70 -8.10
C ARG A 81 12.84 -30.12 -8.44
N PHE A 82 11.53 -30.29 -8.60
CA PHE A 82 10.99 -31.52 -9.18
C PHE A 82 11.22 -31.57 -10.69
N GLU A 83 11.57 -32.76 -11.19
CA GLU A 83 11.71 -33.04 -12.62
C GLU A 83 11.02 -34.37 -12.92
N PHE A 84 10.34 -34.45 -14.07
CA PHE A 84 9.81 -35.71 -14.59
C PHE A 84 10.46 -36.06 -15.92
N PHE A 85 10.61 -37.35 -16.20
CA PHE A 85 11.12 -37.80 -17.49
C PHE A 85 10.01 -37.78 -18.54
N ASP A 86 10.22 -37.04 -19.63
CA ASP A 86 9.35 -37.04 -20.81
C ASP A 86 9.96 -37.99 -21.86
N ALA A 87 9.33 -39.14 -22.07
CA ALA A 87 9.82 -40.15 -23.01
C ALA A 87 9.71 -39.72 -24.49
N PHE A 88 8.79 -38.80 -24.82
CA PHE A 88 8.69 -38.27 -26.18
C PHE A 88 9.85 -37.32 -26.50
N LYS A 89 10.21 -36.47 -25.54
CA LYS A 89 11.35 -35.55 -25.66
C LYS A 89 12.69 -36.18 -25.33
N LYS A 90 12.69 -37.38 -24.73
CA LYS A 90 13.87 -38.06 -24.17
C LYS A 90 14.66 -37.14 -23.24
N ALA A 91 13.95 -36.37 -22.41
CA ALA A 91 14.53 -35.32 -21.60
C ALA A 91 13.85 -35.22 -20.24
N TRP A 92 14.63 -34.77 -19.25
CA TRP A 92 14.10 -34.40 -17.93
C TRP A 92 13.50 -32.99 -18.00
N ILE A 93 12.21 -32.90 -17.70
CA ILE A 93 11.43 -31.66 -17.76
C ILE A 93 11.17 -31.18 -16.33
N PRO A 94 11.46 -29.91 -16.00
CA PRO A 94 11.13 -29.36 -14.69
C PRO A 94 9.60 -29.26 -14.52
N LEU A 95 9.12 -29.59 -13.34
CA LEU A 95 7.74 -29.29 -12.96
C LEU A 95 7.67 -27.79 -12.61
N LEU A 96 7.26 -26.99 -13.59
CA LEU A 96 7.15 -25.54 -13.42
C LEU A 96 5.86 -25.21 -12.65
N THR A 97 5.99 -24.47 -11.54
CA THR A 97 4.88 -23.69 -11.00
C THR A 97 5.02 -22.28 -11.52
N GLN A 98 4.18 -21.88 -12.49
CA GLN A 98 4.10 -20.48 -12.90
C GLN A 98 3.64 -19.69 -11.68
N ILE A 99 4.55 -18.95 -11.06
CA ILE A 99 4.19 -17.88 -10.15
C ILE A 99 4.14 -16.64 -11.04
N PRO A 100 2.95 -16.05 -11.27
CA PRO A 100 2.86 -14.87 -12.11
C PRO A 100 3.71 -13.77 -11.50
N LYS A 101 4.75 -13.35 -12.23
CA LYS A 101 5.63 -12.26 -11.82
C LYS A 101 5.02 -10.96 -12.32
N LEU A 102 4.49 -10.17 -11.38
CA LEU A 102 4.02 -8.82 -11.62
C LEU A 102 5.14 -7.82 -11.32
N SER A 103 5.43 -6.92 -12.25
CA SER A 103 6.35 -5.81 -12.05
C SER A 103 5.67 -4.49 -12.40
N PHE A 104 5.98 -3.43 -11.65
CA PHE A 104 5.51 -2.08 -11.93
C PHE A 104 6.70 -1.16 -12.16
N GLN A 105 6.79 -0.57 -13.35
CA GLN A 105 7.85 0.36 -13.72
C GLN A 105 7.33 1.34 -14.77
N ASN A 106 7.73 2.62 -14.70
CA ASN A 106 7.41 3.64 -15.70
C ASN A 106 5.91 3.71 -16.05
N ASN A 107 5.04 3.62 -15.03
CA ASN A 107 3.58 3.61 -15.20
C ASN A 107 3.07 2.47 -16.09
N GLN A 108 3.80 1.36 -16.12
CA GLN A 108 3.43 0.15 -16.82
C GLN A 108 3.35 -1.02 -15.83
N LEU A 109 2.29 -1.81 -15.97
CA LEU A 109 2.19 -3.13 -15.32
C LEU A 109 2.69 -4.19 -16.30
N ILE A 110 3.71 -4.92 -15.90
CA ILE A 110 4.38 -5.94 -16.73
C ILE A 110 4.03 -7.32 -16.18
N PHE A 111 3.44 -8.17 -17.02
CA PHE A 111 3.10 -9.56 -16.72
C PHE A 111 4.02 -10.49 -17.52
N GLU A 112 4.57 -11.50 -16.82
CA GLU A 112 5.25 -12.67 -17.39
C GLU A 112 6.13 -12.32 -18.61
N GLU A 113 6.94 -11.26 -18.43
CA GLU A 113 8.02 -10.82 -19.32
C GLU A 113 7.60 -10.35 -20.73
N SER A 114 6.30 -10.23 -21.05
CA SER A 114 5.90 -9.82 -22.41
C SER A 114 4.60 -9.02 -22.52
N THR A 115 3.69 -9.11 -21.56
CA THR A 115 2.46 -8.31 -21.61
C THR A 115 2.65 -7.04 -20.80
N VAL A 116 2.55 -5.90 -21.47
CA VAL A 116 2.68 -4.58 -20.86
C VAL A 116 1.32 -3.89 -20.92
N LEU A 117 0.79 -3.54 -19.75
CA LEU A 117 -0.37 -2.66 -19.64
C LEU A 117 0.13 -1.25 -19.34
N ASP A 118 0.00 -0.37 -20.34
CA ASP A 118 0.34 1.05 -20.22
C ASP A 118 -0.74 1.80 -19.45
N LEU A 119 -0.36 2.45 -18.35
CA LEU A 119 -1.27 3.24 -17.53
C LEU A 119 -1.21 4.75 -17.84
N ASN A 120 -0.34 5.19 -18.76
CA ASN A 120 -0.27 6.61 -19.16
C ASN A 120 -1.62 7.20 -19.62
N PRO A 121 -2.50 6.47 -20.34
CA PRO A 121 -3.81 7.01 -20.71
C PRO A 121 -4.72 7.36 -19.53
N TYR A 122 -4.47 6.80 -18.34
CA TYR A 122 -5.22 7.07 -17.11
C TYR A 122 -4.54 8.12 -16.21
N LEU A 123 -3.42 8.70 -16.65
CA LEU A 123 -2.77 9.85 -16.00
C LEU A 123 -3.28 11.14 -16.63
N ASP A 124 -4.59 11.24 -16.80
CA ASP A 124 -5.27 12.35 -17.46
C ASP A 124 -5.40 13.57 -16.55
N ASN A 125 -4.29 13.97 -15.90
CA ASN A 125 -4.14 15.27 -15.22
C ASN A 125 -4.30 16.50 -16.17
N THR A 126 -4.93 16.28 -17.31
CA THR A 126 -5.61 17.19 -18.22
C THR A 126 -6.66 18.07 -17.57
N ASP A 127 -7.05 17.87 -16.30
CA ASP A 127 -7.71 18.94 -15.59
C ASP A 127 -6.69 20.05 -15.35
N ALA A 128 -6.63 20.98 -16.30
CA ALA A 128 -5.94 22.25 -16.13
C ALA A 128 -6.60 23.01 -14.98
N GLN A 129 -6.27 22.64 -13.75
CA GLN A 129 -6.80 23.25 -12.56
C GLN A 129 -5.97 24.51 -12.28
N GLN A 130 -6.56 25.67 -12.54
CA GLN A 130 -5.97 26.94 -12.17
C GLN A 130 -6.60 27.45 -10.87
N LEU A 131 -5.79 28.18 -10.10
CA LEU A 131 -6.25 28.95 -8.96
C LEU A 131 -6.52 30.38 -9.43
N HIS A 132 -7.76 30.83 -9.22
CA HIS A 132 -8.20 32.19 -9.51
C HIS A 132 -8.52 32.90 -8.20
N LEU A 133 -8.12 34.15 -8.06
CA LEU A 133 -8.51 35.00 -6.94
C LEU A 133 -9.38 36.14 -7.47
N GLU A 134 -10.65 36.14 -7.09
CA GLU A 134 -11.60 37.21 -7.43
C GLU A 134 -12.06 37.89 -6.13
N GLY A 135 -11.63 39.13 -5.94
CA GLY A 135 -11.81 39.84 -4.66
C GLY A 135 -11.10 39.09 -3.52
N SER A 136 -11.88 38.57 -2.57
CA SER A 136 -11.42 37.77 -1.44
C SER A 136 -11.70 36.27 -1.60
N ILE A 137 -12.29 35.84 -2.72
CA ILE A 137 -12.63 34.44 -2.95
C ILE A 137 -11.55 33.77 -3.78
N LEU A 138 -10.84 32.81 -3.17
CA LEU A 138 -9.91 31.93 -3.86
C LEU A 138 -10.69 30.74 -4.44
N ARG A 139 -10.60 30.53 -5.75
CA ARG A 139 -11.35 29.50 -6.49
C ARG A 139 -10.39 28.56 -7.21
N LEU A 140 -10.67 27.26 -7.14
CA LEU A 140 -10.01 26.24 -7.96
C LEU A 140 -10.93 25.85 -9.12
N ASP A 141 -10.41 25.78 -10.35
CA ASP A 141 -11.20 25.31 -11.50
C ASP A 141 -11.71 23.88 -11.27
N HIS A 142 -13.01 23.67 -11.52
CA HIS A 142 -13.72 22.42 -11.23
C HIS A 142 -13.61 21.92 -9.77
N GLY A 143 -13.21 22.80 -8.85
CA GLY A 143 -13.08 22.52 -7.43
C GLY A 143 -14.00 23.39 -6.57
N GLY A 144 -13.50 23.70 -5.36
CA GLY A 144 -14.20 24.52 -4.39
C GLY A 144 -13.75 25.99 -4.39
N THR A 145 -14.39 26.76 -3.52
CA THR A 145 -14.03 28.15 -3.23
C THR A 145 -13.73 28.32 -1.75
N VAL A 146 -12.76 29.16 -1.42
CA VAL A 146 -12.41 29.56 -0.05
C VAL A 146 -12.57 31.07 0.06
N ASP A 147 -13.31 31.53 1.07
CA ASP A 147 -13.47 32.94 1.36
C ASP A 147 -12.36 33.42 2.32
N LEU A 148 -11.51 34.31 1.83
CA LEU A 148 -10.38 34.91 2.55
C LEU A 148 -10.74 36.31 3.12
N SER A 149 -12.01 36.72 3.09
CA SER A 149 -12.44 38.06 3.54
C SER A 149 -11.99 38.36 4.96
N ARG A 150 -11.96 37.35 5.84
CA ARG A 150 -11.48 37.49 7.23
C ARG A 150 -9.99 37.77 7.37
N LEU A 151 -9.19 37.39 6.37
CA LEU A 151 -7.75 37.64 6.35
C LEU A 151 -7.40 39.00 5.71
N ILE A 152 -8.28 39.49 4.84
CA ILE A 152 -8.06 40.70 4.03
C ILE A 152 -8.84 41.90 4.59
N SER A 153 -9.79 41.70 5.51
CA SER A 153 -10.49 42.79 6.20
C SER A 153 -9.55 43.52 7.17
N ASN A 154 -8.69 44.37 6.62
CA ASN A 154 -7.98 45.43 7.34
C ASN A 154 -8.92 46.59 7.72
N THR A 155 -10.21 46.33 7.90
CA THR A 155 -11.20 47.38 8.22
C THR A 155 -11.13 47.84 9.67
N GLU A 156 -10.48 47.09 10.54
CA GLU A 156 -10.21 47.52 11.91
C GLU A 156 -8.91 48.36 11.93
N HIS A 157 -8.93 49.53 11.28
CA HIS A 157 -7.90 50.53 11.56
C HIS A 157 -7.98 50.88 13.03
N GLN A 158 -6.91 50.63 13.78
CA GLN A 158 -6.87 50.98 15.20
C GLN A 158 -7.05 52.49 15.35
N GLN A 159 -8.17 52.92 15.94
CA GLN A 159 -8.37 54.33 16.22
C GLN A 159 -7.47 54.75 17.39
N LEU A 160 -6.66 55.78 17.15
CA LEU A 160 -5.84 56.43 18.16
C LEU A 160 -6.45 57.80 18.45
N ARG A 161 -6.72 58.09 19.73
CA ARG A 161 -7.20 59.41 20.17
C ARG A 161 -6.25 59.95 21.23
N LEU A 162 -5.92 61.23 21.14
CA LEU A 162 -5.16 61.94 22.17
C LEU A 162 -6.12 62.83 22.97
N GLU A 163 -6.21 62.56 24.27
CA GLU A 163 -6.93 63.41 25.22
C GLU A 163 -5.90 64.02 26.17
N ASP A 164 -5.72 65.34 26.08
CA ASP A 164 -4.63 66.07 26.74
C ASP A 164 -3.25 65.46 26.45
N THR A 165 -2.70 64.72 27.40
CA THR A 165 -1.42 64.00 27.26
C THR A 165 -1.60 62.49 27.23
N THR A 166 -2.82 61.97 27.22
CA THR A 166 -3.09 60.53 27.25
C THR A 166 -3.44 60.02 25.86
N LEU A 167 -2.60 59.16 25.29
CA LEU A 167 -2.88 58.46 24.04
C LEU A 167 -3.75 57.23 24.34
N ILE A 168 -4.96 57.19 23.78
CA ILE A 168 -5.94 56.12 23.95
C ILE A 168 -6.00 55.29 22.68
N LEU A 169 -5.91 53.97 22.83
CA LEU A 169 -6.03 52.97 21.77
C LEU A 169 -7.40 52.28 21.87
N GLU A 170 -8.15 52.26 20.77
CA GLU A 170 -9.55 51.77 20.70
C GLU A 170 -9.84 50.44 21.44
N ASN A 171 -8.88 49.52 21.45
CA ASN A 171 -8.93 48.26 22.20
C ASN A 171 -7.60 47.93 22.92
N GLY A 172 -6.74 48.93 23.12
CA GLY A 172 -5.36 48.74 23.59
C GLY A 172 -5.01 49.42 24.91
N GLY A 173 -5.99 50.04 25.58
CA GLY A 173 -5.75 50.83 26.79
C GLY A 173 -5.24 52.23 26.49
N SER A 174 -4.49 52.82 27.41
CA SER A 174 -4.00 54.19 27.30
C SER A 174 -2.55 54.34 27.77
N VAL A 175 -1.82 55.27 27.17
CA VAL A 175 -0.44 55.63 27.51
C VAL A 175 -0.39 57.10 27.93
N ASP A 176 0.13 57.38 29.12
CA ASP A 176 0.37 58.76 29.56
C ASP A 176 1.67 59.31 28.98
N LEU A 177 1.55 60.37 28.18
CA LEU A 177 2.64 61.10 27.55
C LEU A 177 3.00 62.39 28.32
N SER A 178 2.36 62.67 29.46
CA SER A 178 2.65 63.85 30.29
C SER A 178 4.15 64.04 30.61
N PRO A 179 4.95 62.98 30.84
CA PRO A 179 6.37 63.16 31.13
C PRO A 179 7.16 63.75 29.96
N LEU A 180 6.70 63.56 28.72
CA LEU A 180 7.34 64.09 27.51
C LEU A 180 7.13 65.60 27.34
N PHE A 181 6.12 66.18 27.99
CA PHE A 181 5.73 67.58 27.86
C PHE A 181 6.11 68.43 29.08
N SER A 182 7.13 68.03 29.83
CA SER A 182 7.70 68.85 30.89
C SER A 182 8.20 70.17 30.29
N VAL A 183 7.35 71.20 30.32
CA VAL A 183 7.72 72.56 29.90
C VAL A 183 8.93 72.98 30.71
N SER A 184 10.03 73.31 30.02
CA SER A 184 11.15 74.00 30.62
C SER A 184 10.63 75.35 31.11
N LYS A 185 10.16 75.39 32.37
CA LYS A 185 9.74 76.63 32.99
C LYS A 185 10.99 77.39 33.35
N ASP A 186 11.39 78.28 32.47
CA ASP A 186 12.40 79.25 32.79
C ASP A 186 11.79 80.31 33.72
N GLU A 187 11.88 80.10 35.04
CA GLU A 187 11.27 80.96 36.07
C GLU A 187 12.07 82.27 36.30
N GLN A 188 12.32 83.03 35.24
CA GLN A 188 13.07 84.29 35.31
C GLN A 188 12.31 85.35 36.11
N LYS A 189 12.84 85.77 37.27
CA LYS A 189 12.29 86.94 38.00
C LYS A 189 12.82 88.27 37.48
N LEU A 190 11.97 89.28 37.52
CA LEU A 190 12.25 90.69 37.20
C LEU A 190 12.10 91.54 38.46
N SER A 191 12.98 92.51 38.67
CA SER A 191 12.91 93.49 39.75
C SER A 191 13.06 94.90 39.20
N LEU A 192 12.25 95.84 39.70
CA LEU A 192 12.34 97.25 39.36
C LEU A 192 12.72 98.04 40.62
N THR A 193 13.87 98.71 40.57
CA THR A 193 14.30 99.62 41.63
C THR A 193 14.56 100.98 41.02
N ASN A 194 13.79 101.98 41.44
CA ASN A 194 13.70 103.29 40.78
C ASN A 194 13.29 103.12 39.31
N SER A 195 14.11 103.58 38.36
CA SER A 195 13.90 103.42 36.91
C SER A 195 14.62 102.21 36.31
N ILE A 196 15.35 101.43 37.11
CA ILE A 196 16.18 100.35 36.58
C ILE A 196 15.45 99.00 36.71
N LEU A 197 15.09 98.41 35.58
CA LEU A 197 14.53 97.05 35.49
C LEU A 197 15.66 96.03 35.32
N SER A 198 15.78 95.09 36.26
CA SER A 198 16.81 94.05 36.29
C SER A 198 16.23 92.63 36.26
N LEU A 199 16.95 91.70 35.63
CA LEU A 199 16.66 90.26 35.59
C LEU A 199 17.47 89.53 36.68
N GLU A 200 16.87 88.55 37.36
CA GLU A 200 17.51 87.78 38.46
C GLU A 200 18.82 87.07 38.04
N ARG A 201 18.96 86.70 36.76
CA ARG A 201 20.12 86.00 36.20
C ARG A 201 21.01 86.92 35.36
N GLY A 202 20.88 88.24 35.56
CA GLY A 202 21.72 89.26 34.95
C GLY A 202 21.07 89.95 33.74
N GLY A 203 21.48 91.20 33.51
CA GLY A 203 20.87 92.10 32.53
C GLY A 203 19.99 93.14 33.21
N SER A 204 20.13 94.38 32.79
CA SER A 204 19.41 95.51 33.36
C SER A 204 19.26 96.62 32.32
N VAL A 205 18.15 97.34 32.36
CA VAL A 205 17.87 98.50 31.51
C VAL A 205 17.34 99.64 32.38
N ASP A 206 17.80 100.86 32.12
CA ASP A 206 17.23 102.07 32.71
C ASP A 206 16.06 102.52 31.83
N LEU A 207 14.87 102.62 32.42
CA LEU A 207 13.59 102.88 31.75
C LEU A 207 13.28 104.38 31.61
#